data_AF-A0A382Q772-F1
#
_entry.id   AF-A0A382Q772-F1
#
_cell.length_a   1.000
_cell.length_b   1.000
_cell.length_c   1.000
_cell.angle_alpha   90.00
_cell.angle_beta   90.00
_cell.angle_gamma   90.00
#
_symmetry.space_group_name_H-M   'P 1'
#
loop_
_entity.id
_entity.type
_entity.pdbx_description
1 polymer ?
#
loop_
_entity_poly.entity_id
_entity_poly.type
_entity_poly.pdbx_seq_one_letter_code
_entity_poly.pdbx_strand_id
1 'polypeptide(L)'
;MPYQIRETRLRSIDEVLAVLNGKETAILTTHVNADGDGCGSEVALCSWLRARGTEAYIVNPTPIPQSLRFLVPNDSWIVDA
;
A
#
# COMPACT_ATOMS: atom_id res chain seq x y z
N MET A 1 29.76 -7.95 -4.77
CA MET A 1 29.53 -6.61 -4.20
C MET A 1 28.21 -6.64 -3.45
N PRO A 2 28.16 -6.44 -2.13
CA PRO A 2 26.89 -6.25 -1.46
C PRO A 2 26.33 -4.89 -1.86
N TYR A 3 25.07 -4.85 -2.30
CA TYR A 3 24.35 -3.60 -2.52
C TYR A 3 24.26 -2.83 -1.19
N GLN A 4 24.79 -1.61 -1.15
CA GLN A 4 24.68 -0.72 0.01
C GLN A 4 23.54 0.28 -0.23
N ILE A 5 22.65 0.39 0.75
CA ILE A 5 21.57 1.36 0.74
C ILE A 5 22.16 2.75 1.00
N ARG A 6 21.82 3.72 0.17
CA ARG A 6 22.25 5.12 0.34
C ARG A 6 21.62 5.71 1.61
N GLU A 7 22.38 6.48 2.39
CA GLU A 7 21.88 7.14 3.61
C GLU A 7 20.66 8.03 3.37
N THR A 8 20.59 8.68 2.20
CA THR A 8 19.42 9.50 1.82
C THR A 8 18.15 8.67 1.73
N ARG A 9 18.23 7.42 1.28
CA ARG A 9 17.08 6.50 1.21
C ARG A 9 16.65 6.06 2.60
N LEU A 10 17.59 5.81 3.51
CA LEU A 10 17.27 5.49 4.92
C LEU A 10 16.50 6.64 5.57
N ARG A 11 16.98 7.88 5.43
CA ARG A 11 16.29 9.07 5.96
C ARG A 11 14.87 9.23 5.39
N SER A 12 14.70 9.01 4.09
CA SER A 12 13.36 9.09 3.47
C SER A 12 12.41 8.02 4.05
N ILE A 13 12.93 6.82 4.33
CA ILE A 13 12.13 5.75 4.97
C ILE A 13 11.73 6.19 6.38
N ASP A 14 12.64 6.75 7.17
CA ASP A 14 12.35 7.21 8.54
C ASP A 14 11.27 8.30 8.54
N GLU A 15 11.33 9.26 7.61
CA GLU A 15 10.33 10.32 7.45
C GLU A 15 8.94 9.75 7.13
N VAL A 16 8.87 8.79 6.21
CA VAL A 16 7.60 8.12 5.87
C VAL A 16 7.06 7.31 7.06
N LEU A 17 7.91 6.56 7.75
CA LEU A 17 7.51 5.79 8.93
C LEU A 17 6.99 6.68 10.05
N ALA A 18 7.61 7.85 10.27
CA ALA A 18 7.13 8.82 11.25
C ALA A 18 5.71 9.31 10.95
N VAL A 19 5.36 9.47 9.67
CA VAL A 19 4.00 9.86 9.26
C VAL A 19 3.01 8.71 9.40
N LEU A 20 3.40 7.48 9.06
CA LEU A 20 2.48 6.34 9.06
C LEU A 20 2.22 5.75 10.46
N ASN A 21 3.17 5.88 11.38
CA ASN A 21 3.07 5.31 12.72
C ASN A 21 1.95 5.95 13.55
N GLY A 22 1.14 5.10 14.19
CA GLY A 22 0.08 5.53 15.10
C GLY A 22 -1.14 6.15 14.41
N LYS A 23 -1.28 6.01 13.09
CA LYS A 23 -2.49 6.42 12.38
C LYS A 23 -3.61 5.42 12.61
N GLU A 24 -4.79 5.93 12.96
CA GLU A 24 -5.99 5.10 13.14
C GLU A 24 -6.52 4.59 11.81
N THR A 25 -6.53 5.44 10.77
CA THR A 25 -7.11 5.14 9.46
C THR A 25 -6.20 5.62 8.34
N ALA A 26 -6.15 4.85 7.25
CA ALA A 26 -5.44 5.22 6.02
C ALA A 26 -6.24 4.85 4.78
N ILE A 27 -6.13 5.65 3.73
CA ILE A 27 -6.64 5.34 2.39
C ILE A 27 -5.44 5.27 1.46
N LEU A 28 -5.38 4.19 0.68
CA LEU A 28 -4.41 3.97 -0.38
C LEU A 28 -5.13 4.04 -1.72
N THR A 29 -4.42 4.58 -2.70
CA THR A 29 -4.89 4.69 -4.08
C THR A 29 -3.71 4.48 -5.03
N THR A 30 -4.01 4.05 -6.25
CA THR A 30 -3.05 3.96 -7.34
C THR A 30 -3.64 4.51 -8.64
N HIS A 31 -2.85 4.49 -9.72
CA HIS A 31 -3.26 5.05 -11.00
C HIS A 31 -4.39 4.26 -11.66
N VAL A 32 -5.07 4.89 -12.62
CA VAL A 32 -6.08 4.25 -13.47
C VAL A 32 -5.52 3.02 -14.17
N ASN A 33 -6.36 1.99 -14.33
CA ASN A 33 -5.99 0.69 -14.92
C ASN A 33 -4.71 0.14 -14.27
N ALA A 34 -4.73 0.08 -12.94
CA ALA A 34 -3.62 -0.39 -12.11
C ALA A 34 -3.03 -1.71 -12.64
N ASP A 35 -1.71 -1.74 -12.74
CA ASP A 35 -0.97 -2.93 -13.14
C ASP A 35 -0.54 -3.75 -11.93
N GLY A 36 0.32 -4.76 -12.17
CA GLY A 36 0.82 -5.62 -11.09
C GLY A 36 1.64 -4.87 -10.05
N ASP A 37 2.35 -3.80 -10.43
CA ASP A 37 3.13 -2.99 -9.49
C ASP A 37 2.20 -2.08 -8.69
N GLY A 38 1.29 -1.38 -9.37
CA GLY A 38 0.29 -0.53 -8.73
C GLY A 38 -0.56 -1.29 -7.72
N CYS A 39 -1.19 -2.40 -8.12
CA CYS A 39 -1.99 -3.23 -7.21
C CYS A 39 -1.13 -3.91 -6.15
N GLY A 40 0.03 -4.46 -6.52
CA GLY A 40 0.87 -5.23 -5.60
C GLY A 40 1.46 -4.37 -4.49
N SER A 41 2.02 -3.21 -4.84
CA SER A 41 2.61 -2.28 -3.86
C SER A 41 1.56 -1.71 -2.92
N GLU A 42 0.40 -1.33 -3.45
CA GLU A 42 -0.74 -0.84 -2.67
C GLU A 42 -1.25 -1.88 -1.69
N VAL A 43 -1.53 -3.11 -2.14
CA VAL A 43 -2.03 -4.17 -1.27
C VAL A 43 -1.00 -4.57 -0.22
N ALA A 44 0.29 -4.60 -0.57
CA ALA A 44 1.35 -4.88 0.39
C ALA A 44 1.41 -3.81 1.50
N LEU A 45 1.32 -2.53 1.14
CA LEU A 45 1.30 -1.44 2.11
C LEU A 45 0.01 -1.45 2.95
N CYS A 46 -1.14 -1.74 2.34
CA CYS A 46 -2.41 -1.91 3.03
C CYS A 46 -2.30 -3.00 4.09
N SER A 47 -1.82 -4.19 3.69
CA SER A 47 -1.63 -5.32 4.59
C SER A 47 -0.67 -4.99 5.73
N TRP A 48 0.42 -4.27 5.45
CA TRP A 48 1.39 -3.86 6.46
C TRP A 48 0.80 -2.87 7.48
N LEU A 49 0.02 -1.88 7.01
CA LEU A 49 -0.68 -0.93 7.88
C LEU A 49 -1.72 -1.64 8.76
N ARG A 50 -2.53 -2.54 8.20
CA ARG A 50 -3.51 -3.33 8.96
C ARG A 50 -2.85 -4.21 10.02
N ALA A 51 -1.71 -4.82 9.70
CA ALA A 51 -0.93 -5.60 10.67
C ALA A 51 -0.39 -4.77 11.85
N ARG A 52 -0.35 -3.43 11.71
CA ARG A 52 0.09 -2.48 12.75
C ARG A 52 -1.08 -1.84 13.50
N GLY A 53 -2.31 -2.26 13.23
CA GLY A 53 -3.53 -1.74 13.88
C GLY A 53 -4.13 -0.51 13.22
N THR A 54 -3.67 -0.13 12.02
CA THR A 54 -4.31 0.93 11.22
C THR A 54 -5.44 0.34 10.38
N GLU A 55 -6.62 0.96 10.41
CA GLU A 55 -7.70 0.65 9.48
C GLU A 55 -7.39 1.21 8.09
N ALA A 56 -6.71 0.40 7.27
CA ALA A 56 -6.31 0.79 5.91
C ALA A 56 -7.27 0.27 4.84
N TYR A 57 -7.64 1.13 3.91
CA TYR A 57 -8.56 0.83 2.79
C TYR A 57 -7.92 1.16 1.45
N ILE A 58 -8.37 0.47 0.41
CA ILE A 58 -7.99 0.69 -0.99
C ILE A 58 -9.17 1.36 -1.70
N VAL A 59 -8.91 2.53 -2.28
CA VAL A 59 -9.87 3.30 -3.07
C VAL A 59 -9.21 3.68 -4.38
N ASN A 60 -9.59 2.99 -5.45
CA ASN A 60 -8.98 3.17 -6.76
C ASN A 60 -9.96 3.79 -7.76
N PRO A 61 -9.46 4.62 -8.71
CA PRO A 61 -10.30 5.23 -9.73
C PRO A 61 -10.86 4.22 -10.74
N THR A 62 -10.26 3.02 -10.82
CA THR A 62 -10.76 1.87 -11.59
C THR A 62 -10.67 0.62 -10.72
N PRO A 63 -11.59 -0.36 -10.87
CA PRO A 63 -11.53 -1.59 -10.11
C PRO A 63 -10.21 -2.34 -10.31
N ILE A 64 -9.77 -3.07 -9.28
CA ILE A 64 -8.63 -4.00 -9.40
C ILE A 64 -8.95 -5.05 -10.49
N PRO A 65 -8.06 -5.24 -11.49
CA PRO A 65 -8.28 -6.20 -12.56
C PRO A 65 -8.54 -7.61 -12.03
N GLN A 66 -9.45 -8.36 -12.68
CA GLN A 66 -9.80 -9.71 -12.25
C GLN A 66 -8.58 -10.65 -12.17
N SER A 67 -7.64 -10.51 -13.09
CA SER A 67 -6.38 -11.27 -13.11
C SER A 67 -5.47 -10.98 -11.92
N LEU A 68 -5.66 -9.85 -11.22
CA LEU A 68 -4.87 -9.43 -10.07
C LEU A 68 -5.63 -9.56 -8.73
N ARG A 69 -6.90 -9.99 -8.76
CA ARG A 69 -7.72 -10.15 -7.54
C ARG A 69 -7.10 -11.09 -6.51
N PHE A 70 -6.30 -12.06 -6.96
CA PHE A 70 -5.57 -12.96 -6.07
C PHE A 70 -4.56 -12.25 -5.15
N LEU A 71 -4.15 -11.02 -5.47
CA LEU A 71 -3.28 -10.22 -4.61
C LEU A 71 -4.00 -9.75 -3.35
N VAL A 72 -5.32 -9.53 -3.41
CA VAL A 72 -6.12 -8.96 -2.33
C VAL A 72 -6.54 -10.06 -1.36
N PRO A 73 -6.05 -10.06 -0.10
CA PRO A 73 -6.38 -11.12 0.86
C PRO A 73 -7.84 -11.10 1.32
N ASN A 74 -8.47 -9.91 1.31
CA ASN A 74 -9.84 -9.72 1.74
C ASN A 74 -10.47 -8.56 0.96
N ASP A 75 -11.56 -8.85 0.23
CA ASP A 75 -12.30 -7.87 -0.55
C ASP A 75 -12.87 -6.72 0.29
N SER A 76 -13.09 -6.91 1.60
CA SER A 76 -13.56 -5.85 2.50
C SER A 76 -12.56 -4.70 2.69
N TRP A 77 -11.33 -4.83 2.18
CA TRP A 77 -10.34 -3.75 2.19
C TRP A 77 -10.58 -2.76 1.06
N ILE A 78 -11.34 -3.15 0.03
CA ILE A 78 -11.62 -2.31 -1.13
C ILE A 78 -12.93 -1.58 -0.88
N VAL A 79 -12.91 -0.26 -1.06
CA VAL A 79 -14.10 0.59 -0.93
C VAL A 79 -14.32 1.30 -2.25
N ASP A 80 -15.59 1.43 -2.65
CA ASP A 80 -15.95 2.17 -3.85
C ASP A 80 -15.57 3.66 -3.71
N ALA A 81 -15.05 4.24 -4.80
CA ALA A 81 -14.61 5.63 -4.88
C ALA A 81 -15.78 6.62 -5.06
#